data_AF-A0A1H6LJE7-F1
#
_entry.id   AF-A0A1H6LJE7-F1
#
_cell.length_a   1.000
_cell.length_b   1.000
_cell.length_c   1.000
_cell.angle_alpha   90.00
_cell.angle_beta   90.00
_cell.angle_gamma   90.00
#
_symmetry.space_group_name_H-M   'P 1'
#
loop_
_entity.id
_entity.type
_entity.pdbx_description
1 polymer ?
#
loop_
_entity_poly.entity_id
_entity_poly.type
_entity_poly.pdbx_seq_one_letter_code
_entity_poly.pdbx_strand_id
1 'polypeptide(L)'
;MKTGTSPKTLRIPKDTIADIERVAKEKKTTFSKEANRRLANKGGSDTNYPLFLAKTQTIINLCFEGVRTGSEEPIKKAQEEERKLWTKIMTSSK
;
A
#
# COMPACT_ATOMS: atom_id res chain seq x y z
N MET A 1 -4.14 27.33 -10.07
CA MET A 1 -4.54 25.92 -10.26
C MET A 1 -3.85 25.36 -11.50
N LYS A 2 -3.06 24.29 -11.39
CA LYS A 2 -2.52 23.58 -12.58
C LYS A 2 -3.51 22.48 -12.96
N THR A 3 -4.56 22.81 -13.72
CA THR A 3 -5.58 21.85 -14.13
C THR A 3 -5.38 21.46 -15.60
N GLY A 4 -4.77 20.29 -15.82
CA GLY A 4 -4.66 19.66 -17.14
C GLY A 4 -3.59 18.56 -17.18
N THR A 5 -3.92 17.41 -17.77
CA THR A 5 -2.89 16.42 -18.19
C THR A 5 -2.42 16.76 -19.60
N SER A 6 -1.14 16.55 -19.89
CA SER A 6 -0.60 16.70 -21.25
C SER A 6 -0.10 15.35 -21.75
N PRO A 7 -0.37 14.99 -23.02
CA PRO A 7 0.11 13.73 -23.57
C PRO A 7 1.65 13.73 -23.64
N LYS A 8 2.25 12.64 -23.18
CA LYS A 8 3.69 12.39 -23.27
C LYS A 8 3.92 10.98 -23.78
N THR A 9 4.79 10.85 -24.77
CA THR A 9 5.22 9.54 -25.28
C THR A 9 6.28 8.97 -24.35
N LEU A 10 6.08 7.74 -23.87
CA LEU A 10 7.02 7.01 -23.04
C LEU A 10 7.41 5.71 -23.74
N ARG A 11 8.67 5.30 -23.61
CA ARG A 11 9.12 3.96 -23.98
C ARG A 11 9.00 3.06 -22.76
N ILE A 12 8.22 2.01 -22.88
CA ILE A 12 8.02 1.02 -21.82
C ILE A 12 8.28 -0.39 -22.38
N PRO A 13 8.87 -1.30 -21.58
CA PRO A 13 9.05 -2.69 -21.95
C PRO A 13 7.74 -3.39 -22.34
N LYS A 14 7.81 -4.34 -23.29
CA LYS A 14 6.61 -5.02 -23.84
C LYS A 14 5.85 -5.85 -22.80
N ASP A 15 6.57 -6.51 -21.90
CA ASP A 15 6.02 -7.22 -20.75
C ASP A 15 5.24 -6.29 -19.82
N THR A 16 5.74 -5.08 -19.59
CA THR A 16 5.04 -4.06 -18.80
C THR A 16 3.74 -3.62 -19.49
N ILE A 17 3.74 -3.48 -20.82
CA ILE A 17 2.51 -3.19 -21.59
C ILE A 17 1.48 -4.30 -21.39
N ALA A 18 1.89 -5.56 -21.58
CA ALA A 18 1.01 -6.72 -21.47
C ALA A 18 0.38 -6.83 -20.07
N ASP A 19 1.16 -6.55 -19.01
CA ASP A 19 0.64 -6.55 -17.64
C ASP A 19 -0.37 -5.42 -17.40
N ILE A 20 -0.12 -4.21 -17.91
CA ILE A 20 -1.08 -3.09 -17.80
C ILE A 20 -2.38 -3.43 -18.53
N GLU A 21 -2.32 -4.01 -19.73
CA GLU A 21 -3.49 -4.43 -20.49
C GLU A 21 -4.30 -5.51 -19.77
N ARG A 22 -3.62 -6.51 -19.21
CA ARG A 22 -4.26 -7.58 -18.41
C ARG A 22 -5.01 -6.98 -17.22
N VAL A 23 -4.35 -6.13 -16.43
CA VAL A 23 -4.98 -5.48 -15.26
C VAL A 23 -6.11 -4.55 -15.67
N ALA A 24 -5.98 -3.84 -16.79
CA ALA A 24 -7.03 -2.98 -17.31
C ALA A 24 -8.29 -3.79 -17.66
N LYS A 25 -8.12 -4.96 -18.29
CA LYS A 25 -9.21 -5.89 -18.59
C LYS A 25 -9.89 -6.43 -17.32
N GLU A 26 -9.09 -6.92 -16.36
CA GLU A 26 -9.59 -7.45 -15.08
C GLU A 26 -10.43 -6.41 -14.32
N LYS A 27 -9.97 -5.16 -14.31
CA LYS A 27 -10.63 -4.04 -13.60
C LYS A 27 -11.68 -3.30 -14.44
N LYS A 28 -11.98 -3.77 -15.66
CA LYS A 28 -12.89 -3.10 -16.61
C LYS A 28 -12.57 -1.60 -16.79
N THR A 29 -11.28 -1.29 -16.94
CA THR A 29 -10.75 0.08 -17.14
C THR A 29 -9.91 0.17 -18.43
N THR A 30 -9.28 1.32 -18.69
CA THR A 30 -8.45 1.54 -19.89
C THR A 30 -6.97 1.45 -19.56
N PHE A 31 -6.17 1.13 -20.58
CA PHE A 31 -4.71 1.17 -20.50
C PHE A 31 -4.20 2.49 -19.92
N SER A 32 -4.65 3.63 -20.46
CA SER A 32 -4.21 4.95 -20.02
C SER A 32 -4.55 5.24 -18.56
N LYS A 33 -5.72 4.79 -18.07
CA LYS A 33 -6.09 4.95 -16.65
C LYS A 33 -5.17 4.15 -15.75
N GLU A 34 -4.89 2.90 -16.08
CA GLU A 34 -4.01 2.04 -15.28
C GLU A 34 -2.54 2.48 -15.37
N ALA A 35 -2.07 2.89 -16.55
CA ALA A 35 -0.74 3.47 -16.74
C ALA A 35 -0.56 4.76 -15.92
N ASN A 36 -1.53 5.68 -15.96
CA ASN A 36 -1.50 6.91 -15.17
C ASN A 36 -1.57 6.62 -13.66
N ARG A 37 -2.39 5.65 -13.22
CA ARG A 37 -2.42 5.20 -11.82
C ARG A 37 -1.04 4.71 -11.36
N ARG A 38 -0.37 3.89 -12.17
CA ARG A 38 0.97 3.38 -11.86
C ARG A 38 2.03 4.47 -11.89
N LEU A 39 1.96 5.42 -12.83
CA LEU A 39 2.87 6.56 -12.91
C LEU A 39 2.68 7.52 -11.73
N ALA A 40 1.45 7.79 -11.32
CA ALA A 40 1.15 8.54 -10.09
C ALA A 40 1.73 7.85 -8.85
N ASN A 41 1.67 6.51 -8.81
CA ASN A 41 2.22 5.71 -7.72
C ASN A 41 3.73 5.47 -7.82
N LYS A 42 4.41 5.84 -8.92
CA LYS A 42 5.85 5.59 -9.13
C LYS A 42 6.75 6.55 -8.34
N GLY A 43 6.20 7.65 -7.84
CA GLY A 43 6.82 8.54 -6.85
C GLY A 43 6.07 8.56 -5.51
N GLY A 44 4.84 8.07 -5.49
CA GLY A 44 4.13 7.70 -4.28
C GLY A 44 4.51 6.28 -3.86
N SER A 45 5.80 6.02 -3.58
CA SER A 45 6.06 5.04 -2.54
C SER A 45 5.25 5.56 -1.37
N ASP A 46 4.19 4.84 -0.99
CA ASP A 46 3.54 5.06 0.28
C ASP A 46 4.71 5.00 1.28
N THR A 47 5.20 6.16 1.72
CA THR A 47 6.45 6.28 2.49
C THR A 47 6.31 5.50 3.80
N ASN A 48 5.07 5.21 4.15
CA ASN A 48 4.67 4.39 5.26
C ASN A 48 4.61 2.89 4.91
N TYR A 49 4.79 2.44 3.68
CA TYR A 49 4.72 1.01 3.31
C TYR A 49 5.76 0.14 4.03
N PRO A 50 7.06 0.52 4.10
CA PRO A 50 8.00 -0.19 4.94
C PRO A 50 7.61 -0.15 6.44
N LEU A 51 7.05 0.98 6.89
CA LEU A 51 6.56 1.14 8.26
C LEU A 51 5.33 0.24 8.53
N PHE A 52 4.43 0.06 7.56
CA PHE A 52 3.28 -0.83 7.63
C PHE A 52 3.74 -2.26 7.78
N LEU A 53 4.65 -2.71 6.90
CA LEU A 53 5.19 -4.06 6.98
C LEU A 53 5.87 -4.33 8.34
N ALA A 54 6.67 -3.38 8.84
CA ALA A 54 7.32 -3.51 10.15
C ALA A 54 6.33 -3.57 11.32
N LYS A 55 5.30 -2.71 11.32
CA LYS A 55 4.27 -2.70 12.36
C LYS A 55 3.37 -3.92 12.31
N THR A 56 2.95 -4.36 11.13
CA THR A 56 2.20 -5.61 10.94
C THR A 56 3.01 -6.81 11.43
N GLN A 57 4.30 -6.88 11.12
CA GLN A 57 5.17 -7.96 11.64
C GLN A 57 5.27 -7.93 13.17
N THR A 58 5.34 -6.74 13.77
CA THR A 58 5.37 -6.58 15.24
C THR A 58 4.09 -7.12 15.88
N ILE A 59 2.93 -6.78 15.32
CA ILE A 59 1.61 -7.26 15.78
C ILE A 59 1.55 -8.78 15.70
N ILE A 60 1.97 -9.36 14.57
CA ILE A 60 2.01 -10.82 14.37
C ILE A 60 2.88 -11.51 15.43
N ASN A 61 4.08 -10.98 15.69
CA ASN A 61 5.00 -11.54 16.68
C ASN A 61 4.40 -11.50 18.10
N LEU A 62 3.75 -10.39 18.47
CA LEU A 62 3.07 -10.25 19.76
C LEU A 62 1.91 -11.25 19.92
N CYS A 63 1.15 -11.49 18.85
CA CYS A 63 0.11 -12.52 18.84
C CYS A 63 0.69 -13.92 19.09
N PHE A 64 1.77 -14.28 18.38
CA PHE A 64 2.44 -15.57 18.59
C PHE A 64 3.01 -15.72 20.00
N GLU A 65 3.62 -14.67 20.54
CA GLU A 65 4.14 -14.66 21.91
C GLU A 65 3.03 -14.83 22.96
N GLY A 66 1.87 -14.20 22.76
CA GLY A 66 0.71 -14.38 23.63
C GLY A 66 0.23 -15.84 23.66
N VAL A 67 0.11 -16.47 22.50
CA VAL A 67 -0.25 -17.90 22.39
C VAL A 67 0.82 -18.79 23.03
N ARG A 68 2.10 -18.52 22.75
CA ARG A 68 3.24 -19.31 23.25
C ARG A 68 3.35 -19.28 24.77
N THR A 69 3.07 -18.12 25.38
CA THR A 69 3.22 -17.89 26.83
C THR A 69 1.92 -18.08 27.61
N GLY A 70 0.77 -18.21 26.92
CA GLY A 70 -0.54 -18.22 27.56
C GLY A 70 -0.91 -16.90 28.23
N SER A 71 -0.25 -15.80 27.87
CA SER A 71 -0.46 -14.47 28.47
C SER A 71 -1.28 -13.58 27.56
N GLU A 72 -2.21 -12.83 28.16
CA GLU A 72 -2.96 -11.78 27.46
C GLU A 72 -2.14 -10.51 27.24
N GLU A 73 -1.04 -10.32 27.96
CA GLU A 73 -0.28 -9.06 27.92
C GLU A 73 0.30 -8.77 26.52
N PRO A 74 0.92 -9.73 25.81
CA PRO A 74 1.34 -9.53 24.41
C PRO A 74 0.17 -9.23 23.47
N ILE A 75 -0.99 -9.85 23.71
CA ILE A 75 -2.20 -9.62 22.90
C ILE A 75 -2.71 -8.19 23.06
N LYS A 76 -2.73 -7.67 24.30
CA LYS A 76 -3.10 -6.26 24.57
C LYS A 76 -2.14 -5.28 23.91
N LYS A 77 -0.83 -5.57 23.92
CA LYS A 77 0.19 -4.78 23.19
C LYS A 77 -0.02 -4.83 21.68
N ALA A 78 -0.39 -5.99 21.13
CA ALA A 78 -0.69 -6.14 19.70
C ALA A 78 -1.87 -5.26 19.27
N GLN A 79 -2.93 -5.21 20.08
CA GLN A 79 -4.10 -4.35 19.85
C GLN A 79 -3.75 -2.86 19.93
N GLU A 80 -2.85 -2.47 20.82
CA GLU A 80 -2.39 -1.08 20.92
C GLU A 80 -1.59 -0.66 19.67
N GLU A 81 -0.69 -1.53 19.20
CA GLU A 81 0.09 -1.27 17.98
C GLU A 81 -0.79 -1.23 16.72
N GLU A 82 -1.84 -2.05 16.65
CA GLU A 82 -2.85 -2.00 15.59
C GLU A 82 -3.59 -0.66 15.59
N ARG A 83 -4.04 -0.19 16.76
CA ARG A 83 -4.71 1.11 16.87
C ARG A 83 -3.79 2.26 16.46
N LYS A 84 -2.52 2.23 16.86
CA LYS A 84 -1.53 3.23 16.46
C LYS A 84 -1.29 3.23 14.96
N LEU A 85 -1.26 2.05 14.34
CA LEU A 85 -1.10 1.90 12.90
C LEU A 85 -2.20 2.68 12.15
N TRP A 86 -3.46 2.42 12.48
CA TRP A 86 -4.58 3.06 11.80
C TRP A 86 -4.78 4.54 12.16
N THR A 87 -4.49 4.94 13.40
CA THR A 87 -4.61 6.35 13.84
C THR A 87 -3.62 7.27 13.12
N LYS A 88 -2.39 6.79 12.86
CA LYS A 88 -1.36 7.58 12.14
C LYS A 88 -1.69 7.74 10.66
N ILE A 89 -2.34 6.74 10.06
CA ILE A 89 -2.77 6.74 8.64
C ILE A 89 -3.92 7.74 8.43
N MET A 90 -4.88 7.77 9.35
CA MET A 90 -6.04 8.66 9.30
C MET A 90 -5.65 10.15 9.48
N THR A 91 -4.56 10.43 10.19
CA THR A 91 -4.09 11.81 10.45
C THR A 91 -3.11 12.35 9.41
N SER A 92 -2.39 11.49 8.68
CA SER A 92 -1.51 11.90 7.56
C SER A 92 -2.22 12.13 6.22
N SER A 93 -3.54 11.96 6.14
CA SER A 93 -4.35 12.20 4.93
C SER A 93 -4.93 13.63 4.82
N LYS A 94 -4.32 14.63 5.47
CA LYS A 94 -4.70 16.06 5.34
C LYS A 94 -3.70 16.83 4.47
#